data_AF-A0A486RS77-F1
#
_entry.id   AF-A0A486RS77-F1
#
_cell.length_a   1.000
_cell.length_b   1.000
_cell.length_c   1.000
_cell.angle_alpha   90.00
_cell.angle_beta   90.00
_cell.angle_gamma   90.00
#
_symmetry.space_group_name_H-M   'P 1'
#
loop_
_entity.id
_entity.type
_entity.pdbx_description
1 polymer ?
#
loop_
_entity_poly.entity_id
_entity_poly.type
_entity_poly.pdbx_seq_one_letter_code
_entity_poly.pdbx_strand_id
1 'polypeptide(L)'
;MRKVGSTTDTADSNGEYTNGNVANGISPTIINAEMLNTFQRELVSVVEGAGIALDPEDDGQVLKAMNKMFNDGRLLGIVRFTSSGTYTPSTGAKYARVTVTGAGGGGGGCQGTSGTESLSGGGGGAGGTAIGYFALSQASYNVVVGSGGAGGNGANPGGNGGASSINGVSGAGGFGGQKGSATNLAGGAGGSASGGSLNIQGGFGFDGQNGSLIMAGNGASSYWGGGGRAGSGAGISGGAYGSGGGGAYDPSMSGGVFNGGNGASGLVYIEEFY
;
A
#
# COMPACT_ATOMS: atom_id res chain seq x y z
N MET A 1 19.01 30.25 23.77
CA MET A 1 20.30 30.96 23.66
C MET A 1 20.31 32.28 24.43
N ARG A 2 21.41 32.58 25.14
CA ARG A 2 21.63 33.87 25.85
C ARG A 2 22.17 34.94 24.88
N LYS A 3 21.86 36.22 25.12
CA LYS A 3 22.50 37.35 24.40
C LYS A 3 23.93 37.60 24.92
N VAL A 4 24.85 38.08 24.09
CA VAL A 4 26.24 38.37 24.51
C VAL A 4 26.33 39.47 25.56
N GLY A 5 25.41 40.45 25.53
CA GLY A 5 25.31 41.48 26.59
C GLY A 5 24.92 40.95 27.97
N SER A 6 24.55 39.66 28.10
CA SER A 6 24.36 39.02 29.41
C SER A 6 25.65 38.46 30.01
N THR A 7 26.73 38.39 29.24
CA THR A 7 28.02 37.84 29.69
C THR A 7 29.14 38.88 29.67
N THR A 8 28.98 40.01 28.96
CA THR A 8 29.97 41.08 28.89
C THR A 8 29.34 42.47 28.80
N ASP A 9 29.96 43.44 29.46
CA ASP A 9 29.55 44.85 29.43
C ASP A 9 30.00 45.59 28.15
N THR A 10 30.79 44.94 27.29
CA THR A 10 31.27 45.50 26.01
C THR A 10 30.34 45.24 24.82
N ALA A 11 29.16 44.68 25.08
CA ALA A 11 28.12 44.54 24.06
C ALA A 11 27.50 45.91 23.73
N ASP A 12 26.82 46.01 22.59
CA ASP A 12 26.07 47.21 22.27
C ASP A 12 24.82 47.36 23.16
N SER A 13 24.06 48.45 22.97
CA SER A 13 22.84 48.73 23.72
C SER A 13 21.72 47.68 23.51
N ASN A 14 21.81 46.86 22.46
CA ASN A 14 20.88 45.76 22.19
C ASN A 14 21.35 44.43 22.79
N GLY A 15 22.53 44.40 23.42
CA GLY A 15 23.17 43.21 23.95
C GLY A 15 23.78 42.32 22.87
N GLU A 16 24.19 42.90 21.75
CA GLU A 16 24.74 42.23 20.56
C GLU A 16 26.25 42.51 20.38
N TYR A 17 26.88 41.75 19.48
CA TYR A 17 28.29 41.93 19.14
C TYR A 17 28.50 43.23 18.36
N THR A 18 29.54 43.98 18.71
CA THR A 18 29.97 45.16 17.98
C THR A 18 31.48 45.17 17.77
N ASN A 19 31.91 45.69 16.63
CA ASN A 19 33.33 45.96 16.36
C ASN A 19 33.85 47.15 17.20
N GLY A 20 32.98 47.81 17.96
CA GLY A 20 33.29 49.03 18.67
C GLY A 20 33.60 50.19 17.72
N ASN A 21 34.17 51.25 18.28
CA ASN A 21 34.74 52.36 17.54
C ASN A 21 35.91 52.91 18.36
N VAL A 22 37.09 52.36 18.10
CA VAL A 22 38.32 52.69 18.84
C VAL A 22 38.68 54.17 18.74
N ALA A 23 38.34 54.84 17.63
CA ALA A 23 38.58 56.28 17.45
C ALA A 23 37.69 57.13 18.37
N ASN A 24 36.52 56.61 18.75
CA ASN A 24 35.58 57.25 19.68
C ASN A 24 35.61 56.65 21.09
N GLY A 25 36.62 55.82 21.41
CA GLY A 25 36.77 55.20 22.74
C GLY A 25 35.78 54.08 23.06
N ILE A 26 35.05 53.56 22.06
CA ILE A 26 34.13 52.42 22.24
C ILE A 26 34.91 51.14 21.95
N SER A 27 35.09 50.29 22.95
CA SER A 27 35.80 49.01 22.78
C SER A 27 34.98 48.00 21.96
N PRO A 28 35.61 47.15 21.15
CA PRO A 28 34.93 45.99 20.55
C PRO A 28 34.40 45.03 21.61
N THR A 29 33.40 44.23 21.26
CA THR A 29 32.84 43.23 22.18
C THR A 29 33.86 42.12 22.48
N ILE A 30 34.14 41.92 23.77
CA ILE A 30 34.97 40.83 24.27
C ILE A 30 34.24 39.50 24.10
N ILE A 31 34.89 38.52 23.45
CA ILE A 31 34.41 37.14 23.39
C ILE A 31 34.95 36.40 24.63
N ASN A 32 34.04 36.05 25.55
CA ASN A 32 34.39 35.32 26.77
C ASN A 32 33.97 33.85 26.72
N ALA A 33 34.52 33.06 27.64
CA ALA A 33 34.23 31.62 27.73
C ALA A 33 32.75 31.33 27.98
N GLU A 34 32.03 32.18 28.73
CA GLU A 34 30.61 31.97 28.99
C GLU A 34 29.77 32.01 27.71
N MET A 35 30.10 32.91 26.78
CA MET A 35 29.42 33.00 25.50
C MET A 35 29.75 31.82 24.59
N LEU A 36 31.04 31.43 24.50
CA LEU A 36 31.44 30.24 23.72
C LEU A 36 30.81 28.95 24.26
N ASN A 37 30.80 28.77 25.57
CA ASN A 37 30.13 27.64 26.23
C ASN A 37 28.62 27.65 25.99
N THR A 38 28.00 28.82 25.82
CA THR A 38 26.56 28.91 25.49
C THR A 38 26.30 28.35 24.09
N PHE A 39 27.09 28.71 23.08
CA PHE A 39 26.96 28.10 21.75
C PHE A 39 27.24 26.60 21.77
N GLN A 40 28.30 26.16 22.46
CA GLN A 40 28.61 24.74 22.59
C GLN A 40 27.44 23.97 23.22
N ARG A 41 26.88 24.46 24.33
CA ARG A 41 25.74 23.80 24.99
C ARG A 41 24.51 23.72 24.10
N GLU A 42 24.20 24.76 23.33
CA GLU A 42 23.06 24.75 22.39
C GLU A 42 23.27 23.72 21.27
N LEU A 43 24.46 23.66 20.68
CA LEU A 43 24.78 22.67 19.65
C LEU A 43 24.82 21.24 20.21
N VAL A 44 25.39 21.05 21.40
CA VAL A 44 25.35 19.78 22.14
C VAL A 44 23.92 19.35 22.41
N SER A 45 23.06 20.28 22.86
CA SER A 45 21.65 19.99 23.13
C SER A 45 20.89 19.54 21.88
N VAL A 46 21.26 20.04 20.69
CA VAL A 46 20.70 19.53 19.42
C VAL A 46 21.14 18.08 19.18
N VAL A 47 22.40 17.75 19.41
CA VAL A 47 22.94 16.39 19.19
C VAL A 47 22.33 15.38 20.16
N GLU A 48 22.40 15.68 21.46
CA GLU A 48 21.84 14.84 22.51
C GLU A 48 20.31 14.78 22.42
N GLY A 49 19.66 15.89 22.03
CA GLY A 49 18.23 15.96 21.78
C GLY A 49 17.77 15.07 20.61
N ALA A 50 18.64 14.79 19.63
CA ALA A 50 18.40 13.78 18.61
C ALA A 50 18.64 12.34 19.12
N GLY A 51 19.00 12.17 20.38
CA GLY A 51 19.41 10.89 20.97
C GLY A 51 20.71 10.36 20.38
N ILE A 52 21.65 11.25 20.05
CA ILE A 52 23.01 10.91 19.59
C ILE A 52 23.97 11.19 20.75
N ALA A 53 24.83 10.23 21.07
CA ALA A 53 25.88 10.43 22.07
C ALA A 53 27.00 11.31 21.50
N LEU A 54 27.55 12.19 22.33
CA LEU A 54 28.65 13.05 21.92
C LEU A 54 29.92 12.24 21.63
N ASP A 55 30.57 12.53 20.50
CA ASP A 55 31.83 11.93 20.09
C ASP A 55 32.88 13.04 19.81
N PRO A 56 33.96 13.15 20.60
CA PRO A 56 34.98 14.17 20.37
C PRO A 56 35.75 14.00 19.05
N GLU A 57 35.67 12.83 18.40
CA GLU A 57 36.34 12.56 17.13
C GLU A 57 35.44 12.85 15.91
N ASP A 58 34.22 13.35 16.10
CA ASP A 58 33.24 13.61 15.04
C ASP A 58 32.77 15.07 15.01
N ASP A 59 33.27 15.85 14.06
CA ASP A 59 32.80 17.23 13.84
C ASP A 59 31.47 17.31 13.08
N GLY A 60 30.90 16.17 12.63
CA GLY A 60 29.67 16.09 11.85
C GLY A 60 28.38 15.92 12.66
N GLN A 61 28.45 15.92 13.98
CA GLN A 61 27.34 15.48 14.85
C GLN A 61 26.07 16.31 14.73
N VAL A 62 26.19 17.64 14.61
CA VAL A 62 25.01 18.52 14.45
C VAL A 62 24.29 18.22 13.15
N LEU A 63 25.03 17.96 12.06
CA LEU A 63 24.44 17.55 10.78
C LEU A 63 23.76 16.18 10.89
N LYS A 64 24.38 15.22 11.59
CA LYS A 64 23.77 13.90 11.85
C LYS A 64 22.47 14.04 12.64
N ALA A 65 22.45 14.90 13.65
CA ALA A 65 21.27 15.21 14.46
C ALA A 65 20.14 15.81 13.61
N MET A 66 20.45 16.81 12.77
CA MET A 66 19.47 17.39 11.86
C MET A 66 18.92 16.35 10.87
N ASN A 67 19.79 15.53 10.28
CA ASN A 67 19.33 14.47 9.36
C ASN A 67 18.40 13.48 10.06
N LYS A 68 18.73 13.05 11.28
CA LYS A 68 17.90 12.15 12.08
C LYS A 68 16.57 12.78 12.47
N MET A 69 16.56 14.05 12.89
CA MET A 69 15.34 14.74 13.31
C MET A 69 14.38 15.04 12.16
N PHE A 70 14.89 15.34 10.96
CA PHE A 70 14.08 15.89 9.88
C PHE A 70 13.88 14.94 8.69
N ASN A 71 14.75 13.94 8.52
CA ASN A 71 14.68 13.06 7.37
C ASN A 71 14.22 11.65 7.74
N ASP A 72 14.59 11.07 8.88
CA ASP A 72 14.21 9.70 9.21
C ASP A 72 12.68 9.53 9.25
N GLY A 73 12.17 8.58 8.44
CA GLY A 73 10.74 8.28 8.37
C GLY A 73 9.90 9.32 7.61
N ARG A 74 10.52 10.30 6.95
CA ARG A 74 9.82 11.25 6.08
C ARG A 74 9.37 10.57 4.81
N LEU A 75 8.08 10.67 4.49
CA LEU A 75 7.55 10.25 3.19
C LEU A 75 8.15 11.11 2.08
N LEU A 76 8.85 10.48 1.13
CA LEU A 76 9.50 11.12 0.00
C LEU A 76 8.65 11.07 -1.27
N GLY A 77 7.92 9.98 -1.46
CA GLY A 77 7.26 9.70 -2.72
C GLY A 77 6.28 8.54 -2.65
N ILE A 78 5.41 8.48 -3.65
CA ILE A 78 4.41 7.43 -3.82
C ILE A 78 4.49 6.93 -5.25
N VAL A 79 4.63 5.62 -5.41
CA VAL A 79 4.68 4.95 -6.71
C VAL A 79 3.62 3.86 -6.74
N ARG A 80 2.92 3.71 -7.88
CA ARG A 80 1.83 2.75 -8.03
C ARG A 80 1.97 1.95 -9.33
N PHE A 81 1.85 0.64 -9.23
CA PHE A 81 1.81 -0.28 -10.34
C PHE A 81 0.43 -0.91 -10.48
N THR A 82 -0.23 -0.64 -11.61
CA THR A 82 -1.46 -1.33 -12.06
C THR A 82 -1.18 -2.35 -13.17
N SER A 83 0.09 -2.49 -13.53
CA SER A 83 0.66 -3.49 -14.45
C SER A 83 2.07 -3.83 -13.98
N SER A 84 2.52 -5.05 -14.26
CA SER A 84 3.89 -5.49 -13.90
C SER A 84 4.95 -4.57 -14.51
N GLY A 85 6.09 -4.46 -13.84
CA GLY A 85 7.17 -3.60 -14.25
C GLY A 85 8.33 -3.61 -13.26
N THR A 86 9.17 -2.59 -13.34
CA THR A 86 10.34 -2.43 -12.47
C THR A 86 10.16 -1.20 -11.60
N TYR A 87 10.32 -1.37 -10.29
CA TYR A 87 10.40 -0.27 -9.34
C TYR A 87 11.86 0.14 -9.13
N THR A 88 12.16 1.40 -9.40
CA THR A 88 13.45 2.03 -9.13
C THR A 88 13.25 3.07 -8.03
N PRO A 89 13.90 2.93 -6.87
CA PRO A 89 13.74 3.87 -5.78
C PRO A 89 14.15 5.30 -6.14
N SER A 90 13.40 6.30 -5.66
CA SER A 90 13.78 7.69 -5.79
C SER A 90 15.08 7.99 -5.06
N THR A 91 15.82 8.98 -5.54
CA THR A 91 17.05 9.45 -4.88
C THR A 91 16.79 9.81 -3.42
N GLY A 92 17.53 9.17 -2.52
CA GLY A 92 17.43 9.40 -1.07
C GLY A 92 16.43 8.50 -0.34
N ALA A 93 15.63 7.69 -1.04
CA ALA A 93 14.77 6.69 -0.39
C ALA A 93 15.62 5.56 0.21
N LYS A 94 15.38 5.25 1.49
CA LYS A 94 16.04 4.16 2.22
C LYS A 94 15.10 3.06 2.65
N TYR A 95 13.80 3.33 2.74
CA TYR A 95 12.80 2.35 3.11
C TYR A 95 11.56 2.47 2.23
N ALA A 96 10.83 1.35 2.10
CA ALA A 96 9.54 1.34 1.44
C ALA A 96 8.50 0.64 2.32
N ARG A 97 7.33 1.26 2.44
CA ARG A 97 6.09 0.56 2.82
C ARG A 97 5.36 0.18 1.54
N VAL A 98 5.02 -1.09 1.40
CA VAL A 98 4.31 -1.60 0.23
C VAL A 98 2.96 -2.18 0.65
N THR A 99 1.92 -1.86 -0.11
CA THR A 99 0.62 -2.55 -0.06
C THR A 99 0.45 -3.32 -1.36
N VAL A 100 0.41 -4.65 -1.26
CA VAL A 100 0.39 -5.58 -2.38
C VAL A 100 -0.91 -6.36 -2.34
N THR A 101 -1.78 -6.16 -3.32
CA THR A 101 -3.05 -6.88 -3.46
C THR A 101 -3.00 -7.75 -4.71
N GLY A 102 -3.25 -9.05 -4.54
CA GLY A 102 -3.48 -9.98 -5.65
C GLY A 102 -4.73 -9.63 -6.44
N ALA A 103 -4.87 -10.16 -7.65
CA ALA A 103 -6.07 -9.93 -8.46
C ALA A 103 -7.28 -10.74 -7.96
N GLY A 104 -8.49 -10.31 -8.27
CA GLY A 104 -9.70 -11.08 -7.99
C GLY A 104 -9.94 -12.18 -9.02
N GLY A 105 -10.64 -13.23 -8.61
CA GLY A 105 -11.16 -14.26 -9.51
C GLY A 105 -12.39 -13.77 -10.28
N GLY A 106 -12.63 -14.35 -11.45
CA GLY A 106 -13.86 -14.12 -12.21
C GLY A 106 -15.05 -14.86 -11.61
N GLY A 107 -16.26 -14.34 -11.82
CA GLY A 107 -17.49 -15.05 -11.46
C GLY A 107 -17.77 -16.21 -12.42
N GLY A 108 -18.50 -17.21 -11.96
CA GLY A 108 -19.01 -18.30 -12.80
C GLY A 108 -20.12 -17.80 -13.73
N GLY A 109 -20.19 -18.35 -14.94
CA GLY A 109 -21.28 -18.07 -15.87
C GLY A 109 -22.53 -18.91 -15.59
N CYS A 110 -23.54 -18.80 -16.46
CA CYS A 110 -24.68 -19.70 -16.44
C CYS A 110 -25.26 -20.03 -17.81
N GLN A 111 -25.99 -21.14 -17.87
CA GLN A 111 -26.74 -21.62 -19.04
C GLN A 111 -27.77 -22.65 -18.54
N GLY A 112 -28.78 -22.19 -17.82
CA GLY A 112 -29.82 -23.08 -17.27
C GLY A 112 -30.92 -23.32 -18.29
N THR A 113 -31.42 -24.56 -18.38
CA THR A 113 -32.56 -24.93 -19.23
C THR A 113 -33.75 -25.46 -18.42
N SER A 114 -33.56 -25.72 -17.12
CA SER A 114 -34.60 -26.22 -16.21
C SER A 114 -34.30 -25.88 -14.75
N GLY A 115 -35.32 -25.97 -13.90
CA GLY A 115 -35.21 -25.73 -12.45
C GLY A 115 -34.41 -26.78 -11.69
N THR A 116 -33.97 -27.85 -12.36
CA THR A 116 -33.08 -28.87 -11.77
C THR A 116 -31.60 -28.56 -12.01
N GLU A 117 -31.29 -27.46 -12.73
CA GLU A 117 -29.94 -27.06 -13.09
C GLU A 117 -29.50 -25.79 -12.34
N SER A 118 -28.19 -25.58 -12.37
CA SER A 118 -27.54 -24.37 -11.91
C SER A 118 -28.00 -23.14 -12.69
N LEU A 119 -28.86 -22.31 -12.08
CA LEU A 119 -29.38 -21.09 -12.68
C LEU A 119 -28.45 -19.89 -12.48
N SER A 120 -27.57 -19.93 -11.46
CA SER A 120 -26.62 -18.87 -11.14
C SER A 120 -25.21 -19.42 -10.94
N GLY A 121 -24.18 -18.77 -11.48
CA GLY A 121 -22.79 -19.07 -11.15
C GLY A 121 -22.36 -18.42 -9.83
N GLY A 122 -21.38 -19.01 -9.14
CA GLY A 122 -20.79 -18.42 -7.93
C GLY A 122 -20.00 -17.14 -8.25
N GLY A 123 -19.87 -16.24 -7.29
CA GLY A 123 -19.01 -15.05 -7.41
C GLY A 123 -17.54 -15.41 -7.25
N GLY A 124 -16.64 -14.65 -7.89
CA GLY A 124 -15.20 -14.81 -7.72
C GLY A 124 -14.71 -14.32 -6.35
N GLY A 125 -13.66 -14.95 -5.83
CA GLY A 125 -12.97 -14.53 -4.62
C GLY A 125 -12.08 -13.31 -4.86
N ALA A 126 -11.79 -12.54 -3.82
CA ALA A 126 -10.88 -11.40 -3.90
C ALA A 126 -9.43 -11.84 -3.68
N GLY A 127 -8.47 -11.08 -4.21
CA GLY A 127 -7.05 -11.31 -3.96
C GLY A 127 -6.64 -10.97 -2.52
N GLY A 128 -5.64 -11.68 -2.00
CA GLY A 128 -5.04 -11.38 -0.70
C GLY A 128 -4.28 -10.06 -0.72
N THR A 129 -4.23 -9.37 0.41
CA THR A 129 -3.47 -8.12 0.57
C THR A 129 -2.39 -8.27 1.64
N ALA A 130 -1.14 -8.03 1.28
CA ALA A 130 -0.01 -7.95 2.20
C ALA A 130 0.46 -6.50 2.33
N ILE A 131 0.66 -6.04 3.56
CA ILE A 131 1.32 -4.77 3.85
C ILE A 131 2.68 -5.08 4.46
N GLY A 132 3.75 -4.69 3.75
CA GLY A 132 5.12 -4.97 4.12
C GLY A 132 5.96 -3.70 4.25
N TYR A 133 7.06 -3.83 4.99
CA TYR A 133 8.07 -2.77 5.13
C TYR A 133 9.45 -3.38 4.97
N PHE A 134 10.30 -2.79 4.13
CA PHE A 134 11.67 -3.24 3.94
C PHE A 134 12.62 -2.10 3.62
N ALA A 135 13.91 -2.31 3.92
CA ALA A 135 14.98 -1.41 3.54
C ALA A 135 15.30 -1.55 2.04
N LEU A 136 15.52 -0.41 1.39
CA LEU A 136 15.87 -0.31 -0.01
C LEU A 136 17.38 -0.56 -0.19
N SER A 137 17.75 -1.83 -0.39
CA SER A 137 19.14 -2.28 -0.54
C SER A 137 19.58 -2.52 -1.99
N GLN A 138 18.64 -2.55 -2.94
CA GLN A 138 18.87 -2.79 -4.37
C GLN A 138 18.55 -1.55 -5.20
N ALA A 139 19.21 -1.43 -6.35
CA ALA A 139 18.97 -0.35 -7.31
C ALA A 139 17.58 -0.44 -7.98
N SER A 140 17.00 -1.64 -8.06
CA SER A 140 15.65 -1.84 -8.57
C SER A 140 15.05 -3.15 -8.05
N TYR A 141 13.71 -3.23 -8.11
CA TYR A 141 12.93 -4.38 -7.69
C TYR A 141 11.94 -4.75 -8.79
N ASN A 142 11.80 -6.06 -9.04
CA ASN A 142 10.75 -6.56 -9.92
C ASN A 142 9.39 -6.44 -9.23
N VAL A 143 8.41 -5.90 -9.97
CA VAL A 143 7.03 -5.75 -9.52
C VAL A 143 6.13 -6.60 -10.42
N VAL A 144 5.41 -7.53 -9.79
CA VAL A 144 4.38 -8.32 -10.46
C VAL A 144 3.02 -7.79 -10.04
N VAL A 145 2.17 -7.48 -11.02
CA VAL A 145 0.75 -7.17 -10.81
C VAL A 145 -0.07 -8.25 -11.46
N GLY A 146 -0.85 -8.97 -10.65
CA GLY A 146 -1.74 -10.01 -11.14
C GLY A 146 -2.86 -9.43 -12.01
N SER A 147 -3.18 -10.11 -13.11
CA SER A 147 -4.38 -9.82 -13.90
C SER A 147 -5.62 -10.42 -13.24
N GLY A 148 -6.76 -9.74 -13.37
CA GLY A 148 -8.05 -10.27 -12.96
C GLY A 148 -8.39 -11.58 -13.67
N GLY A 149 -9.04 -12.51 -12.95
CA GLY A 149 -9.54 -13.75 -13.53
C GLY A 149 -10.68 -13.49 -14.52
N ALA A 150 -10.69 -14.17 -15.66
CA ALA A 150 -11.77 -14.05 -16.63
C ALA A 150 -13.08 -14.61 -16.07
N GLY A 151 -14.22 -14.00 -16.40
CA GLY A 151 -15.52 -14.56 -16.09
C GLY A 151 -15.77 -15.87 -16.84
N GLY A 152 -16.49 -16.80 -16.21
CA GLY A 152 -16.85 -18.08 -16.83
C GLY A 152 -17.81 -17.87 -18.00
N ASN A 153 -17.53 -18.50 -19.14
CA ASN A 153 -18.39 -18.44 -20.32
C ASN A 153 -19.47 -19.54 -20.27
N GLY A 154 -20.74 -19.18 -20.23
CA GLY A 154 -21.83 -20.15 -20.09
C GLY A 154 -21.74 -20.97 -18.81
N ALA A 155 -22.07 -22.26 -18.84
CA ALA A 155 -22.01 -23.13 -17.67
C ALA A 155 -20.58 -23.53 -17.23
N ASN A 156 -19.67 -22.57 -17.10
CA ASN A 156 -18.28 -22.79 -16.71
C ASN A 156 -17.87 -21.93 -15.49
N PRO A 157 -16.89 -22.39 -14.69
CA PRO A 157 -16.32 -21.60 -13.61
C PRO A 157 -15.58 -20.37 -14.15
N GLY A 158 -15.43 -19.36 -13.30
CA GLY A 158 -14.53 -18.24 -13.56
C GLY A 158 -13.06 -18.66 -13.46
N GLY A 159 -12.18 -17.90 -14.11
CA GLY A 159 -10.74 -18.02 -13.96
C GLY A 159 -10.25 -17.45 -12.64
N ASN A 160 -9.13 -17.99 -12.14
CA ASN A 160 -8.45 -17.45 -10.96
C ASN A 160 -7.76 -16.12 -11.29
N GLY A 161 -7.68 -15.23 -10.31
CA GLY A 161 -6.84 -14.03 -10.39
C GLY A 161 -5.35 -14.38 -10.33
N GLY A 162 -4.51 -13.55 -10.94
CA GLY A 162 -3.06 -13.61 -10.80
C GLY A 162 -2.58 -13.07 -9.44
N ALA A 163 -1.43 -13.57 -8.97
CA ALA A 163 -0.76 -13.02 -7.80
C ALA A 163 -0.06 -11.69 -8.11
N SER A 164 0.04 -10.81 -7.11
CA SER A 164 0.87 -9.61 -7.14
C SER A 164 1.99 -9.72 -6.12
N SER A 165 3.17 -9.20 -6.42
CA SER A 165 4.32 -9.30 -5.51
C SER A 165 5.40 -8.25 -5.76
N ILE A 166 6.11 -7.91 -4.70
CA ILE A 166 7.37 -7.16 -4.73
C ILE A 166 8.24 -7.59 -3.54
N ASN A 167 9.52 -7.89 -3.80
CA ASN A 167 10.52 -8.15 -2.76
C ASN A 167 10.08 -9.11 -1.63
N GLY A 168 9.43 -10.23 -1.98
CA GLY A 168 8.93 -11.23 -1.02
C GLY A 168 7.59 -10.91 -0.36
N VAL A 169 7.06 -9.69 -0.49
CA VAL A 169 5.69 -9.33 -0.08
C VAL A 169 4.73 -9.72 -1.21
N SER A 170 3.71 -10.52 -0.89
CA SER A 170 2.85 -11.14 -1.91
C SER A 170 1.39 -11.21 -1.50
N GLY A 171 0.51 -10.93 -2.46
CA GLY A 171 -0.91 -11.22 -2.40
C GLY A 171 -1.27 -12.22 -3.49
N ALA A 172 -1.70 -13.43 -3.12
CA ALA A 172 -2.20 -14.40 -4.08
C ALA A 172 -3.53 -13.91 -4.68
N GLY A 173 -3.80 -14.33 -5.91
CA GLY A 173 -5.08 -14.03 -6.54
C GLY A 173 -6.24 -14.81 -5.92
N GLY A 174 -7.44 -14.26 -6.02
CA GLY A 174 -8.67 -14.94 -5.61
C GLY A 174 -9.03 -16.06 -6.59
N PHE A 175 -9.69 -17.10 -6.09
CA PHE A 175 -10.16 -18.19 -6.93
C PHE A 175 -11.41 -17.77 -7.72
N GLY A 176 -11.60 -18.34 -8.90
CA GLY A 176 -12.82 -18.13 -9.68
C GLY A 176 -14.06 -18.70 -8.99
N GLY A 177 -15.21 -18.06 -9.23
CA GLY A 177 -16.51 -18.58 -8.80
C GLY A 177 -16.84 -19.87 -9.54
N GLN A 178 -17.36 -20.86 -8.82
CA GLN A 178 -17.51 -22.21 -9.34
C GLN A 178 -18.79 -22.38 -10.16
N LYS A 179 -18.68 -23.28 -11.13
CA LYS A 179 -19.79 -23.95 -11.81
C LYS A 179 -19.35 -25.34 -12.26
N GLY A 180 -19.00 -26.19 -11.29
CA GLY A 180 -18.44 -27.52 -11.56
C GLY A 180 -19.46 -28.58 -11.96
N SER A 181 -20.76 -28.33 -11.70
CA SER A 181 -21.87 -29.21 -12.05
C SER A 181 -23.21 -28.45 -12.05
N ALA A 182 -24.30 -29.16 -12.32
CA ALA A 182 -25.68 -28.66 -12.15
C ALA A 182 -26.04 -28.29 -10.70
N THR A 183 -25.19 -28.59 -9.71
CA THR A 183 -25.42 -28.29 -8.29
C THR A 183 -24.24 -27.65 -7.57
N ASN A 184 -23.03 -27.62 -8.16
CA ASN A 184 -21.84 -27.04 -7.54
C ASN A 184 -21.60 -25.59 -8.01
N LEU A 185 -21.89 -24.64 -7.13
CA LEU A 185 -21.95 -23.20 -7.43
C LEU A 185 -21.24 -22.36 -6.37
N ALA A 186 -20.27 -22.96 -5.68
CA ALA A 186 -19.56 -22.30 -4.59
C ALA A 186 -18.89 -21.00 -5.06
N GLY A 187 -18.91 -19.98 -4.23
CA GLY A 187 -18.11 -18.79 -4.41
C GLY A 187 -16.62 -19.13 -4.44
N GLY A 188 -15.85 -18.36 -5.19
CA GLY A 188 -14.41 -18.48 -5.22
C GLY A 188 -13.82 -18.12 -3.86
N ALA A 189 -12.91 -18.93 -3.35
CA ALA A 189 -12.18 -18.61 -2.14
C ALA A 189 -11.30 -17.36 -2.34
N GLY A 190 -11.11 -16.60 -1.25
CA GLY A 190 -10.19 -15.47 -1.26
C GLY A 190 -8.73 -15.91 -1.33
N GLY A 191 -7.90 -15.09 -1.99
CA GLY A 191 -6.46 -15.28 -2.07
C GLY A 191 -5.79 -15.06 -0.71
N SER A 192 -4.76 -15.85 -0.42
CA SER A 192 -3.92 -15.69 0.76
C SER A 192 -2.85 -14.60 0.56
N ALA A 193 -2.48 -13.92 1.64
CA ALA A 193 -1.37 -12.95 1.65
C ALA A 193 -0.18 -13.51 2.45
N SER A 194 1.04 -13.12 2.09
CA SER A 194 2.27 -13.56 2.78
C SER A 194 3.41 -12.55 2.65
N GLY A 195 4.38 -12.64 3.56
CA GLY A 195 5.61 -11.83 3.52
C GLY A 195 5.45 -10.39 3.97
N GLY A 196 4.21 -9.94 4.23
CA GLY A 196 3.96 -8.66 4.88
C GLY A 196 4.05 -8.76 6.41
N SER A 197 4.25 -7.61 7.06
CA SER A 197 4.04 -7.45 8.50
C SER A 197 2.56 -7.60 8.87
N LEU A 198 1.67 -7.33 7.92
CA LEU A 198 0.25 -7.63 7.99
C LEU A 198 -0.18 -8.39 6.73
N ASN A 199 -0.82 -9.55 6.92
CA ASN A 199 -1.29 -10.40 5.83
C ASN A 199 -2.80 -10.58 5.97
N ILE A 200 -3.54 -10.05 5.00
CA ILE A 200 -5.01 -9.99 4.99
C ILE A 200 -5.52 -10.93 3.91
N GLN A 201 -6.35 -11.90 4.29
CA GLN A 201 -7.01 -12.78 3.33
C GLN A 201 -8.03 -12.00 2.50
N GLY A 202 -8.12 -12.29 1.21
CA GLY A 202 -9.20 -11.79 0.37
C GLY A 202 -10.57 -12.31 0.83
N GLY A 203 -11.63 -11.57 0.54
CA GLY A 203 -12.99 -12.07 0.77
C GLY A 203 -13.33 -13.29 -0.09
N PHE A 204 -14.26 -14.10 0.41
CA PHE A 204 -14.88 -15.18 -0.36
C PHE A 204 -15.99 -14.62 -1.25
N GLY A 205 -16.06 -15.13 -2.47
CA GLY A 205 -17.21 -14.89 -3.35
C GLY A 205 -18.46 -15.52 -2.74
N PHE A 206 -19.63 -15.01 -3.12
CA PHE A 206 -20.88 -15.58 -2.65
C PHE A 206 -21.24 -16.78 -3.52
N ASP A 207 -21.87 -17.77 -2.90
CA ASP A 207 -22.36 -18.94 -3.61
C ASP A 207 -23.48 -18.55 -4.59
N GLY A 208 -23.45 -19.16 -5.77
CA GLY A 208 -24.61 -19.24 -6.65
C GLY A 208 -25.60 -20.29 -6.15
N GLN A 209 -26.75 -20.42 -6.81
CA GLN A 209 -27.80 -21.34 -6.41
C GLN A 209 -28.39 -22.15 -7.58
N ASN A 210 -28.83 -23.37 -7.27
CA ASN A 210 -29.61 -24.26 -8.12
C ASN A 210 -31.06 -24.32 -7.59
N GLY A 211 -32.04 -24.66 -8.43
CA GLY A 211 -33.44 -24.71 -8.01
C GLY A 211 -34.22 -23.42 -8.23
N SER A 212 -35.47 -23.35 -7.78
CA SER A 212 -36.39 -22.22 -8.04
C SER A 212 -36.09 -20.94 -7.25
N LEU A 213 -35.07 -20.93 -6.40
CA LEU A 213 -34.63 -19.77 -5.62
C LEU A 213 -33.31 -19.25 -6.20
N ILE A 214 -33.18 -17.92 -6.28
CA ILE A 214 -31.99 -17.27 -6.81
C ILE A 214 -31.28 -16.56 -5.66
N MET A 215 -30.11 -17.07 -5.27
CA MET A 215 -29.13 -16.35 -4.48
C MET A 215 -28.04 -15.81 -5.41
N ALA A 216 -27.70 -14.54 -5.24
CA ALA A 216 -26.79 -13.84 -6.13
C ALA A 216 -25.33 -14.19 -5.78
N GLY A 217 -24.63 -14.86 -6.70
CA GLY A 217 -23.18 -15.09 -6.63
C GLY A 217 -22.38 -13.80 -6.78
N ASN A 218 -22.50 -12.86 -5.83
CA ASN A 218 -21.74 -11.62 -5.83
C ASN A 218 -20.24 -11.88 -5.65
N GLY A 219 -19.41 -11.15 -6.39
CA GLY A 219 -17.97 -11.17 -6.25
C GLY A 219 -17.54 -10.58 -4.91
N ALA A 220 -16.43 -11.10 -4.39
CA ALA A 220 -15.94 -10.74 -3.08
C ALA A 220 -15.33 -9.33 -3.02
N SER A 221 -15.40 -8.72 -1.83
CA SER A 221 -14.70 -7.47 -1.53
C SER A 221 -13.21 -7.72 -1.27
N SER A 222 -12.36 -6.82 -1.77
CA SER A 222 -10.94 -6.76 -1.42
C SER A 222 -10.72 -5.70 -0.32
N TYR A 223 -9.46 -5.53 0.09
CA TYR A 223 -9.03 -4.42 0.96
C TYR A 223 -9.48 -3.04 0.45
N TRP A 224 -9.63 -2.89 -0.87
CA TRP A 224 -9.92 -1.62 -1.54
C TRP A 224 -11.42 -1.33 -1.72
N GLY A 225 -12.28 -2.34 -1.57
CA GLY A 225 -13.72 -2.16 -1.76
C GLY A 225 -14.44 -3.38 -2.35
N GLY A 226 -15.71 -3.16 -2.70
CA GLY A 226 -16.63 -4.21 -3.13
C GLY A 226 -16.28 -4.89 -4.46
N GLY A 227 -16.71 -6.14 -4.59
CA GLY A 227 -16.69 -6.90 -5.85
C GLY A 227 -17.88 -6.60 -6.76
N GLY A 228 -17.88 -7.24 -7.92
CA GLY A 228 -18.97 -7.12 -8.89
C GLY A 228 -20.23 -7.85 -8.41
N ARG A 229 -21.40 -7.22 -8.54
CA ARG A 229 -22.66 -7.92 -8.24
C ARG A 229 -22.96 -9.02 -9.26
N ALA A 230 -23.72 -10.02 -8.84
CA ALA A 230 -24.32 -10.95 -9.79
C ALA A 230 -25.31 -10.22 -10.72
N GLY A 231 -25.55 -10.77 -11.91
CA GLY A 231 -26.48 -10.14 -12.86
C GLY A 231 -27.22 -11.10 -13.76
N SER A 232 -28.45 -10.70 -14.10
CA SER A 232 -29.33 -11.42 -15.02
C SER A 232 -28.76 -11.32 -16.43
N GLY A 233 -28.41 -12.45 -17.03
CA GLY A 233 -27.82 -12.51 -18.37
C GLY A 233 -26.33 -12.12 -18.44
N ALA A 234 -25.74 -11.58 -17.38
CA ALA A 234 -24.30 -11.39 -17.25
C ALA A 234 -23.91 -10.96 -15.83
N GLY A 235 -22.82 -11.50 -15.31
CA GLY A 235 -22.21 -11.00 -14.09
C GLY A 235 -21.49 -9.67 -14.29
N ILE A 236 -21.40 -8.84 -13.24
CA ILE A 236 -20.68 -7.57 -13.29
C ILE A 236 -19.23 -7.80 -12.88
N SER A 237 -18.28 -7.18 -13.59
CA SER A 237 -16.86 -7.26 -13.25
C SER A 237 -16.55 -6.59 -11.91
N GLY A 238 -15.50 -7.05 -11.22
CA GLY A 238 -14.98 -6.44 -10.01
C GLY A 238 -14.60 -4.97 -10.22
N GLY A 239 -14.96 -4.09 -9.28
CA GLY A 239 -14.76 -2.65 -9.39
C GLY A 239 -13.51 -2.14 -8.65
N ALA A 240 -13.19 -2.71 -7.49
CA ALA A 240 -12.01 -2.34 -6.70
C ALA A 240 -10.81 -3.24 -7.02
N TYR A 241 -9.58 -2.76 -6.85
CA TYR A 241 -8.38 -3.56 -7.09
C TYR A 241 -8.42 -4.89 -6.33
N GLY A 242 -8.18 -6.00 -7.03
CA GLY A 242 -8.22 -7.34 -6.46
C GLY A 242 -9.62 -7.85 -6.07
N SER A 243 -10.70 -7.11 -6.31
CA SER A 243 -12.05 -7.57 -6.01
C SER A 243 -12.55 -8.62 -7.02
N GLY A 244 -13.42 -9.53 -6.56
CA GLY A 244 -13.95 -10.61 -7.38
C GLY A 244 -15.04 -10.14 -8.36
N GLY A 245 -15.20 -10.87 -9.47
CA GLY A 245 -16.31 -10.68 -10.41
C GLY A 245 -17.60 -11.37 -9.94
N GLY A 246 -18.76 -10.80 -10.26
CA GLY A 246 -20.05 -11.41 -9.95
C GLY A 246 -20.40 -12.55 -10.91
N GLY A 247 -21.16 -13.53 -10.45
CA GLY A 247 -21.68 -14.61 -11.27
C GLY A 247 -22.84 -14.16 -12.16
N ALA A 248 -23.07 -14.87 -13.27
CA ALA A 248 -24.27 -14.69 -14.07
C ALA A 248 -25.44 -15.48 -13.47
N TYR A 249 -26.67 -15.05 -13.72
CA TYR A 249 -27.86 -15.88 -13.53
C TYR A 249 -28.86 -15.77 -14.67
N ASP A 250 -29.62 -16.85 -14.89
CA ASP A 250 -30.69 -16.96 -15.88
C ASP A 250 -32.02 -17.32 -15.19
N PRO A 251 -32.88 -16.33 -14.88
CA PRO A 251 -34.14 -16.59 -14.18
C PRO A 251 -35.20 -17.23 -15.08
N SER A 252 -35.08 -17.11 -16.41
CA SER A 252 -36.06 -17.64 -17.36
C SER A 252 -35.70 -19.03 -17.87
N MET A 253 -34.55 -19.58 -17.48
CA MET A 253 -34.06 -20.90 -17.91
C MET A 253 -34.04 -20.99 -19.45
N SER A 254 -33.58 -19.92 -20.08
CA SER A 254 -33.64 -19.73 -21.53
C SER A 254 -32.73 -20.66 -22.32
N GLY A 255 -31.77 -21.31 -21.65
CA GLY A 255 -30.67 -22.03 -22.30
C GLY A 255 -29.61 -21.12 -22.93
N GLY A 256 -29.72 -19.80 -22.70
CA GLY A 256 -28.77 -18.81 -23.18
C GLY A 256 -27.41 -18.91 -22.50
N VAL A 257 -26.34 -18.65 -23.26
CA VAL A 257 -24.98 -18.60 -22.75
C VAL A 257 -24.74 -17.24 -22.11
N PHE A 258 -24.57 -17.22 -20.78
CA PHE A 258 -24.34 -15.99 -20.03
C PHE A 258 -23.04 -16.04 -19.24
N ASN A 259 -22.30 -14.94 -19.29
CA ASN A 259 -20.93 -14.89 -18.78
C ASN A 259 -20.88 -14.29 -17.39
N GLY A 260 -20.04 -14.86 -16.52
CA GLY A 260 -19.66 -14.20 -15.27
C GLY A 260 -18.89 -12.90 -15.53
N GLY A 261 -18.82 -12.05 -14.52
CA GLY A 261 -17.98 -10.86 -14.52
C GLY A 261 -16.51 -11.21 -14.32
N ASN A 262 -15.61 -10.41 -14.90
CA ASN A 262 -14.18 -10.57 -14.66
C ASN A 262 -13.82 -10.11 -13.25
N GLY A 263 -12.82 -10.74 -12.63
CA GLY A 263 -12.18 -10.18 -11.44
C GLY A 263 -11.40 -8.92 -11.80
N ALA A 264 -11.18 -8.05 -10.81
CA ALA A 264 -10.33 -6.86 -10.99
C ALA A 264 -8.85 -7.23 -10.86
N SER A 265 -7.99 -6.57 -11.64
CA SER A 265 -6.54 -6.72 -11.51
C SER A 265 -6.04 -6.28 -10.13
N GLY A 266 -4.88 -6.81 -9.73
CA GLY A 266 -4.21 -6.48 -8.49
C GLY A 266 -3.62 -5.07 -8.47
N LEU A 267 -2.91 -4.77 -7.39
CA LEU A 267 -2.24 -3.48 -7.19
C LEU A 267 -0.95 -3.68 -6.39
N VAL A 268 0.10 -2.94 -6.76
CA VAL A 268 1.24 -2.69 -5.88
C VAL A 268 1.36 -1.18 -5.66
N TYR A 269 1.19 -0.76 -4.42
CA TYR A 269 1.27 0.64 -3.97
C TYR A 269 2.47 0.79 -3.04
N ILE A 270 3.36 1.72 -3.35
CA ILE A 270 4.66 1.89 -2.69
C ILE A 270 4.74 3.30 -2.15
N GLU A 271 5.09 3.42 -0.88
CA GLU A 271 5.39 4.67 -0.20
C GLU A 271 6.87 4.64 0.20
N GLU A 272 7.62 5.64 -0.26
CA GLU A 272 9.06 5.74 -0.08
C GLU A 272 9.39 6.61 1.12
N PHE A 273 10.32 6.18 1.95
CA PHE A 273 10.76 6.91 3.14
C PHE A 273 12.27 7.07 3.13
N TYR A 274 12.75 8.18 3.68
CA TYR A 274 14.17 8.40 3.98
C TYR A 274 14.59 7.65 5.26
#